data_AF-A0ABC9P7X5-F1
#
_entry.id   AF-A0ABC9P7X5-F1
#
_cell.length_a   1.000
_cell.length_b   1.000
_cell.length_c   1.000
_cell.angle_alpha   90.00
_cell.angle_beta   90.00
_cell.angle_gamma   90.00
#
_symmetry.space_group_name_H-M   'P 1'
#
loop_
_entity.id
_entity.type
_entity.pdbx_description
1 polymer ?
#
loop_
_entity_poly.entity_id
_entity_poly.type
_entity_poly.pdbx_seq_one_letter_code
_entity_poly.pdbx_strand_id
1 'polypeptide(L)'
;MVLFDVKKYETPDAKDVDMEQTKHNVSVFLSAYLAARCRVGQPREPKVTASFSLVPPSTANNTFEAEQMLIQKEEAQEEFDYLHKLFVRGYSAIQHPHKPDVTERRKRIFYDRYINGNPIYLAAQRNCISEESVKQESNMIIVQFASALELVAFK
;
A
#
# COMPACT_ATOMS: atom_id res chain seq x y z
N MET A 1 -19.55 -27.21 12.79
CA MET A 1 -19.34 -25.81 12.35
C MET A 1 -17.89 -25.63 11.98
N VAL A 2 -17.61 -25.02 10.84
CA VAL A 2 -16.24 -24.67 10.45
C VAL A 2 -15.94 -23.28 11.03
N LEU A 3 -14.91 -23.18 11.87
CA LEU A 3 -14.54 -21.94 12.56
C LEU A 3 -13.73 -20.97 11.66
N PHE A 4 -13.16 -21.47 10.57
CA PHE A 4 -12.32 -20.69 9.66
C PHE A 4 -12.60 -21.05 8.21
N ASP A 5 -13.04 -20.07 7.42
CA ASP A 5 -13.28 -20.23 5.99
C ASP A 5 -12.00 -19.91 5.19
N VAL A 6 -11.28 -20.95 4.78
CA VAL A 6 -10.03 -20.80 4.01
C VAL A 6 -10.25 -20.01 2.73
N LYS A 7 -11.36 -20.24 2.02
CA LYS A 7 -11.63 -19.59 0.72
C LYS A 7 -11.78 -18.09 0.85
N LYS A 8 -12.31 -17.62 1.99
CA LYS A 8 -12.45 -16.18 2.28
C LYS A 8 -11.10 -15.47 2.43
N TYR A 9 -10.06 -16.17 2.88
CA TYR A 9 -8.73 -15.60 3.16
C TYR A 9 -7.67 -16.00 2.13
N GLU A 10 -8.07 -16.77 1.11
CA GLU A 10 -7.18 -17.20 0.04
C GLU A 10 -6.81 -16.01 -0.85
N THR A 11 -5.50 -15.83 -1.08
CA THR A 11 -5.03 -14.85 -2.06
C THR A 11 -5.15 -15.48 -3.45
N PRO A 12 -5.78 -14.81 -4.44
CA PRO A 12 -5.90 -15.34 -5.79
C PRO A 12 -4.54 -15.74 -6.40
N ASP A 13 -4.53 -16.81 -7.20
CA ASP A 13 -3.34 -17.15 -7.99
C ASP A 13 -3.13 -16.06 -9.05
N ALA A 14 -1.88 -15.63 -9.24
CA ALA A 14 -1.49 -14.65 -10.24
C ALA A 14 -1.88 -15.07 -11.67
N LYS A 15 -2.14 -16.37 -11.91
CA LYS A 15 -2.63 -16.88 -13.20
C LYS A 15 -4.07 -16.47 -13.51
N ASP A 16 -4.91 -16.33 -12.49
CA ASP A 16 -6.34 -16.03 -12.63
C ASP A 16 -6.61 -14.52 -12.58
N VAL A 17 -5.58 -13.74 -12.24
CA VAL A 17 -5.63 -12.29 -12.12
C VAL A 17 -5.21 -11.61 -13.43
N ASP A 18 -6.01 -10.66 -13.89
CA ASP A 18 -5.57 -9.66 -14.85
C ASP A 18 -4.61 -8.70 -14.15
N MET A 19 -3.32 -8.97 -14.31
CA MET A 19 -2.27 -8.20 -13.66
C MET A 19 -2.14 -6.78 -14.19
N GLU A 20 -2.55 -6.50 -15.43
CA GLU A 20 -2.48 -5.16 -16.00
C GLU A 20 -3.58 -4.28 -15.41
N GLN A 21 -4.82 -4.76 -15.45
CA GLN A 21 -5.96 -4.05 -14.87
C GLN A 21 -5.83 -3.93 -13.34
N THR A 22 -5.35 -4.97 -12.66
CA THR A 22 -5.12 -4.90 -11.20
C THR A 22 -4.06 -3.86 -10.84
N LYS A 23 -2.96 -3.76 -11.60
CA LYS A 23 -1.95 -2.71 -11.41
C LYS A 23 -2.53 -1.32 -11.64
N HIS A 24 -3.41 -1.17 -12.64
CA HIS A 24 -4.11 0.08 -12.88
C HIS A 24 -4.98 0.47 -11.67
N ASN A 25 -5.82 -0.44 -11.17
CA ASN A 25 -6.69 -0.19 -10.01
C ASN A 25 -5.89 0.22 -8.76
N VAL A 26 -4.77 -0.48 -8.48
CA VAL A 26 -3.87 -0.12 -7.37
C VAL A 26 -3.24 1.26 -7.60
N SER A 27 -2.87 1.60 -8.83
CA SER A 27 -2.28 2.90 -9.16
C SER A 27 -3.28 4.05 -8.96
N VAL A 28 -4.56 3.84 -9.29
CA VAL A 28 -5.64 4.80 -9.02
C VAL A 28 -5.79 5.02 -7.52
N PHE A 29 -5.86 3.93 -6.74
CA PHE A 29 -5.94 4.01 -5.28
C PHE A 29 -4.73 4.76 -4.68
N LEU A 30 -3.50 4.39 -5.06
CA LEU A 30 -2.30 5.03 -4.53
C LEU A 30 -2.23 6.51 -4.90
N SER A 31 -2.66 6.88 -6.10
CA SER A 31 -2.71 8.29 -6.52
C SER A 31 -3.66 9.11 -5.64
N ALA A 32 -4.87 8.57 -5.38
CA ALA A 32 -5.84 9.19 -4.48
C ALA A 32 -5.31 9.30 -3.04
N TYR A 33 -4.75 8.22 -2.50
CA TYR A 33 -4.20 8.17 -1.15
C TYR A 33 -3.03 9.16 -0.95
N LEU A 34 -2.06 9.16 -1.86
CA LEU A 34 -0.90 10.06 -1.77
C LEU A 34 -1.32 11.53 -1.91
N ALA A 35 -2.33 11.83 -2.73
CA ALA A 35 -2.89 13.18 -2.86
C ALA A 35 -3.63 13.61 -1.58
N ALA A 36 -4.43 12.72 -0.97
CA ALA A 36 -5.12 12.98 0.29
C ALA A 36 -4.14 13.30 1.42
N ARG A 37 -3.01 12.58 1.51
CA ARG A 37 -1.92 12.88 2.46
C ARG A 37 -1.41 14.31 2.33
N CYS A 38 -1.09 14.74 1.11
CA CYS A 38 -0.61 16.10 0.87
C CYS A 38 -1.64 17.15 1.26
N ARG A 39 -2.94 16.90 1.00
CA ARG A 39 -4.03 17.83 1.32
C ARG A 39 -4.17 18.09 2.83
N VAL A 40 -3.92 17.08 3.66
CA VAL A 40 -3.94 17.23 5.13
C VAL A 40 -2.59 17.68 5.72
N GLY A 41 -1.64 18.11 4.88
CA GLY A 41 -0.31 18.57 5.30
C GLY A 41 0.63 17.46 5.75
N GLN A 42 0.30 16.19 5.50
CA GLN A 42 1.23 15.07 5.70
C GLN A 42 2.20 14.96 4.52
N PRO A 43 3.43 14.46 4.74
CA PRO A 43 4.32 14.11 3.63
C PRO A 43 3.63 13.13 2.69
N ARG A 44 3.81 13.35 1.37
CA ARG A 44 3.28 12.51 0.29
C ARG A 44 3.52 11.04 0.60
N GLU A 45 4.76 10.69 0.94
CA GLU A 45 5.17 9.32 1.25
C GLU A 45 4.95 8.99 2.74
N PRO A 46 4.27 7.88 3.08
CA PRO A 46 4.10 7.45 4.47
C PRO A 46 5.43 7.07 5.12
N LYS A 47 5.68 7.52 6.35
CA LYS A 47 6.90 7.16 7.08
C LYS A 47 6.83 5.71 7.56
N VAL A 48 7.94 5.00 7.47
CA VAL A 48 8.12 3.64 8.00
C VAL A 48 9.36 3.54 8.88
N THR A 49 9.36 2.59 9.81
CA THR A 49 10.57 2.21 10.57
C THR A 49 11.57 1.45 9.69
N ALA A 50 12.76 1.15 10.22
CA ALA A 50 13.75 0.31 9.54
C ALA A 50 13.20 -1.09 9.19
N SER A 51 12.29 -1.61 10.01
CA SER A 51 11.56 -2.87 9.79
C SER A 51 10.31 -2.71 8.91
N PHE A 52 10.18 -1.58 8.20
CA PHE A 52 9.06 -1.29 7.31
C PHE A 52 7.69 -1.37 8.00
N SER A 53 7.62 -0.98 9.27
CA SER A 53 6.36 -0.81 10.00
C SER A 53 5.87 0.63 9.85
N LEU A 54 4.57 0.82 9.60
CA LEU A 54 4.01 2.16 9.39
C LEU A 54 4.10 2.99 10.67
N VAL A 55 4.62 4.21 10.54
CA VAL A 55 4.61 5.20 11.60
C VAL A 55 3.28 5.96 11.52
N PRO A 56 2.55 6.12 12.64
CA PRO A 56 1.31 6.89 12.65
C PRO A 56 1.52 8.31 12.09
N PRO A 57 0.55 8.86 11.34
CA PRO A 57 0.62 10.24 10.89
C PRO A 57 0.70 11.16 12.10
N SER A 58 1.68 12.07 12.10
CA SER A 58 1.85 13.08 13.16
C SER A 58 1.30 14.40 12.67
N THR A 59 0.18 14.86 13.22
CA THR A 59 -0.36 16.20 12.97
C THR A 59 0.36 17.18 13.88
N ALA A 60 1.56 17.63 13.51
CA ALA A 60 2.16 18.77 14.18
C ALA A 60 1.38 20.03 13.77
N ASN A 61 0.74 20.65 14.76
CA ASN A 61 -0.20 21.76 14.67
C ASN A 61 0.33 22.93 13.83
N ASN A 62 -0.27 23.15 12.64
CA ASN A 62 -0.20 24.44 11.95
C ASN A 62 -1.56 25.12 12.11
N THR A 63 -1.55 26.23 12.84
CA THR A 63 -2.69 27.02 13.31
C THR A 63 -3.28 27.95 12.23
N PHE A 64 -4.62 27.89 12.14
CA PHE A 64 -5.65 28.89 11.78
C PHE A 64 -5.61 29.70 10.46
N GLU A 65 -6.64 29.46 9.64
CA GLU A 65 -7.57 30.46 9.08
C GLU A 65 -8.98 29.82 8.89
N ALA A 66 -10.03 30.64 8.81
CA ALA A 66 -11.36 30.40 9.40
C ALA A 66 -12.38 29.54 8.61
N GLU A 67 -13.20 28.82 9.38
CA GLU A 67 -14.52 28.17 9.14
C GLU A 67 -14.82 27.50 7.78
N GLN A 68 -14.68 28.15 6.63
CA GLN A 68 -14.73 27.46 5.32
C GLN A 68 -13.48 26.58 5.11
N MET A 69 -12.34 27.01 5.62
CA MET A 69 -11.15 26.18 5.71
C MET A 69 -11.33 25.02 6.70
N LEU A 70 -12.14 25.16 7.75
CA LEU A 70 -12.40 24.08 8.71
C LEU A 70 -13.21 22.95 8.06
N ILE A 71 -14.28 23.26 7.32
CA ILE A 71 -15.10 22.25 6.64
C ILE A 71 -14.30 21.53 5.55
N GLN A 72 -13.59 22.26 4.69
CA GLN A 72 -12.74 21.64 3.66
C GLN A 72 -11.59 20.81 4.27
N LYS A 73 -11.08 21.24 5.42
CA LYS A 73 -10.05 20.50 6.18
C LYS A 73 -10.63 19.27 6.86
N GLU A 74 -11.86 19.32 7.36
CA GLU A 74 -12.57 18.20 7.98
C GLU A 74 -12.94 17.14 6.95
N GLU A 75 -13.53 17.53 5.81
CA GLU A 75 -13.80 16.62 4.68
C GLU A 75 -12.51 16.00 4.13
N ALA A 76 -11.44 16.80 3.97
CA ALA A 76 -10.14 16.30 3.53
C ALA A 76 -9.50 15.35 4.58
N GLN A 77 -9.73 15.60 5.87
CA GLN A 77 -9.26 14.75 6.95
C GLN A 77 -10.03 13.42 6.99
N GLU A 78 -11.36 13.44 6.85
CA GLU A 78 -12.18 12.24 6.78
C GLU A 78 -11.80 11.35 5.59
N GLU A 79 -11.63 11.96 4.41
CA GLU A 79 -11.18 11.25 3.20
C GLU A 79 -9.78 10.67 3.41
N PHE A 80 -8.85 11.44 3.99
CA PHE A 80 -7.52 10.93 4.33
C PHE A 80 -7.60 9.76 5.31
N ASP A 81 -8.37 9.86 6.39
CA ASP A 81 -8.48 8.81 7.40
C ASP A 81 -9.10 7.54 6.81
N TYR A 82 -10.09 7.68 5.93
CA TYR A 82 -10.67 6.58 5.18
C TYR A 82 -9.61 5.90 4.28
N LEU A 83 -8.94 6.67 3.42
CA LEU A 83 -7.93 6.15 2.51
C LEU A 83 -6.71 5.59 3.26
N HIS A 84 -6.34 6.18 4.40
CA HIS A 84 -5.25 5.72 5.23
C HIS A 84 -5.59 4.39 5.91
N LYS A 85 -6.82 4.21 6.41
CA LYS A 85 -7.29 2.90 6.93
C LYS A 85 -7.23 1.82 5.85
N LEU A 86 -7.66 2.13 4.63
CA LEU A 86 -7.53 1.21 3.50
C LEU A 86 -6.06 0.92 3.18
N PHE A 87 -5.21 1.95 3.12
CA PHE A 87 -3.78 1.76 2.87
C PHE A 87 -3.13 0.86 3.94
N VAL A 88 -3.43 1.08 5.22
CA VAL A 88 -2.94 0.24 6.33
C VAL A 88 -3.43 -1.20 6.19
N ARG A 89 -4.69 -1.42 5.80
CA ARG A 89 -5.25 -2.76 5.55
C ARG A 89 -4.51 -3.45 4.40
N GLY A 90 -4.35 -2.80 3.26
CA GLY A 90 -3.65 -3.35 2.09
C GLY A 90 -2.17 -3.62 2.38
N TYR A 91 -1.49 -2.68 3.05
CA TYR A 91 -0.08 -2.81 3.40
C TYR A 91 0.17 -3.92 4.43
N SER A 92 -0.73 -4.08 5.40
CA SER A 92 -0.66 -5.14 6.41
C SER A 92 -0.84 -6.54 5.81
N ALA A 93 -1.58 -6.65 4.69
CA ALA A 93 -1.81 -7.90 3.97
C ALA A 93 -0.59 -8.41 3.20
N ILE A 94 0.41 -7.56 2.95
CA ILE A 94 1.69 -7.97 2.36
C ILE A 94 2.45 -8.82 3.39
N GLN A 95 2.30 -10.14 3.29
CA GLN A 95 2.80 -11.11 4.26
C GLN A 95 3.26 -12.40 3.58
N HIS A 96 4.17 -13.11 4.23
CA HIS A 96 4.54 -14.47 3.88
C HIS A 96 4.36 -15.38 5.11
N PRO A 97 3.55 -16.46 5.03
CA PRO A 97 3.11 -17.24 6.20
C PRO A 97 4.24 -17.79 7.10
N HIS A 98 5.37 -18.18 6.49
CA HIS A 98 6.47 -18.85 7.20
C HIS A 98 7.81 -18.13 7.13
N LYS A 99 7.88 -16.96 6.48
CA LYS A 99 9.16 -16.29 6.18
C LYS A 99 9.05 -14.79 6.46
N PRO A 100 9.34 -14.37 7.71
CA PRO A 100 9.21 -12.95 8.09
C PRO A 100 10.20 -12.05 7.34
N ASP A 101 11.38 -12.57 6.98
CA ASP A 101 12.37 -11.90 6.14
C ASP A 101 11.82 -11.59 4.74
N VAL A 102 11.04 -12.51 4.16
CA VAL A 102 10.35 -12.29 2.87
C VAL A 102 9.27 -11.23 3.02
N THR A 103 8.56 -11.20 4.16
CA THR A 103 7.56 -10.16 4.46
C THR A 103 8.21 -8.77 4.49
N GLU A 104 9.30 -8.62 5.25
CA GLU A 104 10.02 -7.35 5.36
C GLU A 104 10.55 -6.90 4.00
N ARG A 105 11.15 -7.83 3.23
CA ARG A 105 11.64 -7.55 1.88
C ARG A 105 10.51 -7.13 0.93
N ARG A 106 9.36 -7.81 0.94
CA ARG A 106 8.21 -7.44 0.12
C ARG A 106 7.70 -6.04 0.47
N LYS A 107 7.63 -5.70 1.75
CA LYS A 107 7.25 -4.36 2.21
C LYS A 107 8.26 -3.29 1.80
N ARG A 108 9.55 -3.62 1.80
CA ARG A 108 10.63 -2.76 1.28
C ARG A 108 10.50 -2.53 -0.22
N ILE A 109 10.31 -3.60 -1.00
CA ILE A 109 10.06 -3.53 -2.44
C ILE A 109 8.79 -2.72 -2.74
N PHE A 110 7.71 -2.90 -1.97
CA PHE A 110 6.49 -2.12 -2.15
C PHE A 110 6.76 -0.62 -1.98
N TYR A 111 7.51 -0.26 -0.94
CA TYR A 111 7.88 1.12 -0.67
C TYR A 111 8.78 1.70 -1.77
N ASP A 112 9.85 0.98 -2.13
CA ASP A 112 10.76 1.41 -3.20
C ASP A 112 10.02 1.62 -4.52
N ARG A 113 9.15 0.68 -4.92
CA ARG A 113 8.52 0.69 -6.24
C ARG A 113 7.28 1.57 -6.34
N TYR A 114 6.35 1.45 -5.40
CA TYR A 114 5.00 1.98 -5.55
C TYR A 114 4.77 3.25 -4.75
N ILE A 115 5.61 3.52 -3.74
CA ILE A 115 5.57 4.76 -2.96
C ILE A 115 6.61 5.75 -3.51
N ASN A 116 7.87 5.33 -3.62
CA ASN A 116 8.96 6.19 -4.10
C ASN A 116 9.07 6.23 -5.63
N GLY A 117 8.44 5.31 -6.35
CA GLY A 117 8.48 5.26 -7.82
C GLY A 117 9.80 4.76 -8.40
N ASN A 118 10.60 4.00 -7.63
CA ASN A 118 11.88 3.50 -8.13
C ASN A 118 11.67 2.39 -9.19
N PRO A 119 12.48 2.41 -10.28
CA PRO A 119 12.50 1.33 -11.26
C PRO A 119 13.03 0.01 -10.67
N ILE A 120 12.74 -1.09 -11.37
CA ILE A 120 13.05 -2.46 -10.92
C ILE A 120 14.54 -2.64 -10.60
N TYR A 121 15.45 -2.11 -11.43
CA TYR A 121 16.90 -2.26 -11.22
C TYR A 121 17.39 -1.58 -9.92
N LEU A 122 16.84 -0.41 -9.56
CA LEU A 122 17.18 0.25 -8.29
C LEU A 122 16.60 -0.51 -7.10
N ALA A 123 15.36 -1.01 -7.21
CA ALA A 123 14.77 -1.84 -6.17
C ALA A 123 15.60 -3.13 -5.98
N ALA A 124 16.08 -3.76 -7.06
CA ALA A 124 16.92 -4.94 -7.02
C ALA A 124 18.25 -4.66 -6.29
N GLN A 125 18.92 -3.56 -6.64
CA GLN A 125 20.17 -3.13 -6.01
C GLN A 125 19.99 -2.86 -4.51
N ARG A 126 18.95 -2.12 -4.11
CA ARG A 126 18.68 -1.76 -2.70
C ARG A 126 18.30 -2.97 -1.83
N ASN A 127 17.75 -4.01 -2.45
CA ASN A 127 17.33 -5.23 -1.76
C ASN A 127 18.37 -6.37 -1.90
N CYS A 128 19.47 -6.14 -2.62
CA CYS A 128 20.50 -7.15 -2.91
C CYS A 128 19.94 -8.45 -3.50
N ILE A 129 18.97 -8.34 -4.42
CA ILE A 129 18.35 -9.47 -5.13
C ILE A 129 18.35 -9.24 -6.64
N SER A 130 18.02 -10.27 -7.42
CA SER A 130 17.90 -10.14 -8.87
C SER A 130 16.67 -9.31 -9.27
N GLU A 131 16.72 -8.67 -10.44
CA GLU A 131 15.55 -7.99 -11.02
C GLU A 131 14.37 -8.94 -11.26
N GLU A 132 14.66 -10.19 -11.60
CA GLU A 132 13.64 -11.22 -11.79
C GLU A 132 12.92 -11.54 -10.46
N SER A 133 13.67 -11.65 -9.36
CA SER A 133 13.10 -11.79 -8.02
C SER A 133 12.23 -10.58 -7.65
N VAL A 134 12.66 -9.36 -7.97
CA VAL A 134 11.84 -8.15 -7.78
C VAL A 134 10.55 -8.25 -8.58
N LYS A 135 10.58 -8.66 -9.85
CA LYS A 135 9.36 -8.79 -10.69
C LYS A 135 8.38 -9.78 -10.09
N GLN A 136 8.85 -10.96 -9.68
CA GLN A 136 8.02 -12.00 -9.07
C GLN A 136 7.40 -11.53 -7.76
N GLU A 137 8.21 -10.95 -6.86
CA GLU A 137 7.70 -10.43 -5.59
C GLU A 137 6.74 -9.25 -5.81
N SER A 138 7.00 -8.39 -6.80
CA SER A 138 6.13 -7.26 -7.12
C SER A 138 4.74 -7.69 -7.58
N ASN A 139 4.63 -8.75 -8.38
CA ASN A 139 3.32 -9.29 -8.76
C ASN A 139 2.57 -9.81 -7.52
N MET A 140 3.25 -10.58 -6.66
CA MET A 140 2.64 -11.09 -5.42
C MET A 140 2.20 -9.96 -4.47
N ILE A 141 3.05 -8.94 -4.31
CA ILE A 141 2.76 -7.74 -3.51
C ILE A 141 1.48 -7.06 -4.02
N ILE A 142 1.37 -6.86 -5.33
CA ILE A 142 0.19 -6.22 -5.93
C ILE A 142 -1.07 -7.06 -5.72
N VAL A 143 -1.00 -8.38 -5.92
CA VAL A 143 -2.15 -9.26 -5.71
C VAL A 143 -2.58 -9.24 -4.23
N GLN A 144 -1.64 -9.35 -3.28
CA GLN A 144 -1.95 -9.30 -1.84
C GLN A 144 -2.57 -7.96 -1.44
N PHE A 145 -1.96 -6.84 -1.87
CA PHE A 145 -2.46 -5.50 -1.58
C PHE A 145 -3.84 -5.27 -2.19
N ALA A 146 -4.02 -5.62 -3.47
CA ALA A 146 -5.27 -5.46 -4.19
C ALA A 146 -6.37 -6.36 -3.62
N SER A 147 -6.06 -7.62 -3.29
CA SER A 147 -7.02 -8.57 -2.74
C SER A 147 -7.59 -8.08 -1.40
N ALA A 148 -6.73 -7.50 -0.55
CA ALA A 148 -7.16 -6.94 0.72
C ALA A 148 -8.14 -5.77 0.59
N LEU A 149 -8.11 -5.07 -0.56
CA LEU A 149 -8.94 -3.90 -0.88
C LEU A 149 -10.00 -4.19 -1.95
N GLU A 150 -10.16 -5.45 -2.36
CA GLU A 150 -11.10 -5.86 -3.40
C GLU A 150 -10.86 -5.14 -4.75
N LEU A 151 -9.59 -4.83 -5.05
CA LEU A 151 -9.15 -4.16 -6.29
C LEU A 151 -8.67 -5.14 -7.38
N VAL A 152 -8.74 -6.45 -7.12
CA VAL A 152 -8.30 -7.49 -8.07
C VAL A 152 -9.28 -7.56 -9.24
N ALA A 153 -8.74 -7.48 -10.45
CA ALA A 153 -9.46 -7.81 -11.66
C ALA A 153 -9.15 -9.26 -12.04
N PHE A 154 -10.19 -10.07 -12.25
CA PHE A 154 -10.06 -11.45 -12.72
C PHE A 154 -10.16 -11.51 -14.24
N LYS A 155 -9.54 -12.52 -14.83
CA LYS A 155 -9.60 -12.77 -16.28
C LYS A 155 -10.95 -13.31 -16.74
#